data_AF-A0A943BHZ0-F1
#
_entry.id   AF-A0A943BHZ0-F1
#
_cell.length_a   1.000
_cell.length_b   1.000
_cell.length_c   1.000
_cell.angle_alpha   90.00
_cell.angle_beta   90.00
_cell.angle_gamma   90.00
#
_symmetry.space_group_name_H-M   'P 1'
#
loop_
_entity.id
_entity.type
_entity.pdbx_description
1 polymer ?
#
loop_
_entity_poly.entity_id
_entity_poly.type
_entity_poly.pdbx_seq_one_letter_code
_entity_poly.pdbx_strand_id
1 'polypeptide(L)'
;MNTMRQSWKGVLLCAALAVPSFLLGKQFPIIGGPVFAILIGMALAPMIKKKETFAPGIKFTSKKILQYAVILLGFGMNLEVVLETGKQSLPIILCTIGTSLIIAYILHRAMHIPGNISTLVGVGSSICGGSAIAATAPVIDADDEEVAQAISVIFLFNILAALIFPVLGGALGFSTTSGEAFGIFAGTAVNDTSSVTAAASTWDSIYHLGSQTLDKAVTVKLTRTLAIIP
;
A
#
# COMPACT_ATOMS: atom_id res chain seq x y z
N MET A 1 -7.31 23.99 -16.13
CA MET A 1 -6.88 23.41 -17.42
C MET A 1 -5.37 23.14 -17.55
N ASN A 2 -4.47 23.71 -16.73
CA ASN A 2 -3.02 23.47 -16.86
C ASN A 2 -2.50 22.12 -16.32
N THR A 3 -3.18 21.53 -15.33
CA THR A 3 -2.72 20.29 -14.68
C THR A 3 -2.76 19.08 -15.63
N MET A 4 -3.80 18.97 -16.47
CA MET A 4 -3.93 17.87 -17.44
C MET A 4 -2.83 17.92 -18.52
N ARG A 5 -2.47 19.13 -18.96
CA ARG A 5 -1.47 19.34 -20.02
C ARG A 5 -0.04 19.08 -19.54
N GLN A 6 0.22 19.18 -18.23
CA GLN A 6 1.52 18.85 -17.63
C GLN A 6 1.63 17.38 -17.19
N SER A 7 0.52 16.72 -16.85
CA SER A 7 0.53 15.35 -16.34
C SER A 7 0.63 14.25 -17.40
N TRP A 8 0.31 14.55 -18.68
CA TRP A 8 0.22 13.51 -19.71
C TRP A 8 1.50 12.68 -19.91
N LYS A 9 2.69 13.32 -19.81
CA LYS A 9 3.99 12.64 -19.97
C LYS A 9 4.23 11.58 -18.89
N GLY A 10 3.91 11.90 -17.64
CA GLY A 10 4.05 10.95 -16.53
C GLY A 10 3.00 9.84 -16.59
N VAL A 11 1.77 10.16 -17.01
CA VAL A 11 0.72 9.14 -17.22
C VAL A 11 1.12 8.17 -18.34
N LEU A 12 1.66 8.67 -19.46
CA LEU A 12 2.18 7.82 -20.53
C LEU A 12 3.35 6.95 -20.10
N LEU A 13 4.26 7.49 -19.28
CA LEU A 13 5.33 6.69 -18.71
C LEU A 13 4.75 5.55 -17.86
N CYS A 14 3.81 5.85 -16.96
CA CYS A 14 3.14 4.83 -16.16
C CYS A 14 2.41 3.79 -17.02
N ALA A 15 1.74 4.21 -18.09
CA ALA A 15 1.06 3.30 -19.03
C ALA A 15 2.06 2.42 -19.80
N ALA A 16 3.16 3.00 -20.28
CA ALA A 16 4.23 2.29 -20.97
C ALA A 16 4.94 1.26 -20.08
N LEU A 17 4.94 1.46 -18.76
CA LEU A 17 5.40 0.46 -17.80
C LEU A 17 4.31 -0.57 -17.48
N ALA A 18 3.08 -0.12 -17.26
CA ALA A 18 1.98 -0.99 -16.82
C ALA A 18 1.61 -2.04 -17.87
N VAL A 19 1.58 -1.69 -19.17
CA VAL A 19 1.20 -2.62 -20.25
C VAL A 19 2.15 -3.83 -20.33
N PRO A 20 3.48 -3.67 -20.49
CA PRO A 20 4.38 -4.82 -20.52
C PRO A 20 4.39 -5.59 -19.19
N SER A 21 4.32 -4.91 -18.04
CA SER A 21 4.23 -5.59 -16.74
C SER A 21 2.96 -6.45 -16.61
N PHE A 22 1.82 -5.95 -17.10
CA PHE A 22 0.57 -6.71 -17.12
C PHE A 22 0.63 -7.92 -18.04
N LEU A 23 1.23 -7.77 -19.23
CA LEU A 23 1.42 -8.88 -20.18
C LEU A 23 2.36 -9.95 -19.61
N LEU A 24 3.48 -9.54 -19.01
CA LEU A 24 4.41 -10.44 -18.32
C LEU A 24 3.74 -11.12 -17.12
N GLY A 25 2.92 -10.39 -16.37
CA GLY A 25 2.14 -10.93 -15.26
C GLY A 25 1.14 -12.01 -15.68
N LYS A 26 0.55 -11.90 -16.88
CA LYS A 26 -0.28 -12.98 -17.44
C LYS A 26 0.53 -14.20 -17.87
N GLN A 27 1.75 -14.00 -18.38
CA GLN A 27 2.63 -15.10 -18.81
C GLN A 27 3.28 -15.81 -17.61
N PHE A 28 3.57 -15.09 -16.52
CA PHE A 28 4.15 -15.61 -15.29
C PHE A 28 3.25 -15.26 -14.09
N PRO A 29 2.12 -15.98 -13.91
CA PRO A 29 1.13 -15.68 -12.86
C PRO A 29 1.71 -15.79 -11.44
N ILE A 30 2.75 -16.61 -11.27
CA ILE A 30 3.48 -16.82 -10.01
C ILE A 30 4.05 -15.49 -9.47
N ILE A 31 4.42 -14.57 -10.36
CA ILE A 31 5.02 -13.28 -10.00
C ILE A 31 3.97 -12.18 -9.94
N GLY A 32 2.97 -12.21 -10.85
CA GLY A 32 1.93 -11.19 -10.93
C GLY A 32 2.37 -9.88 -11.57
N GLY A 33 1.43 -9.21 -12.26
CA GLY A 33 1.71 -7.96 -12.98
C GLY A 33 2.24 -6.80 -12.11
N PRO A 34 1.71 -6.56 -10.90
CA PRO A 34 2.18 -5.49 -10.01
C PRO A 34 3.65 -5.66 -9.60
N VAL A 35 4.11 -6.88 -9.35
CA VAL A 35 5.50 -7.16 -8.97
C VAL A 35 6.46 -6.79 -10.10
N PHE A 36 6.14 -7.18 -11.35
CA PHE A 36 6.92 -6.74 -12.51
C PHE A 36 6.94 -5.21 -12.64
N ALA A 37 5.81 -4.53 -12.41
CA ALA A 37 5.75 -3.08 -12.48
C ALA A 37 6.64 -2.41 -11.41
N ILE A 38 6.67 -2.96 -10.19
CA ILE A 38 7.54 -2.50 -9.10
C ILE A 38 9.00 -2.69 -9.48
N LEU A 39 9.40 -3.89 -9.90
CA LEU A 39 10.80 -4.22 -10.23
C LEU A 39 11.32 -3.38 -11.41
N ILE A 40 10.53 -3.27 -12.48
CA ILE A 40 10.88 -2.45 -13.65
C ILE A 40 10.94 -0.97 -13.26
N GLY A 41 9.97 -0.49 -12.47
CA GLY A 41 9.97 0.88 -11.97
C GLY A 41 11.19 1.21 -11.11
N MET A 42 11.60 0.30 -10.22
CA MET A 42 12.80 0.45 -9.40
C MET A 42 14.08 0.44 -10.24
N ALA A 43 14.17 -0.41 -11.26
CA ALA A 43 15.32 -0.46 -12.16
C ALA A 43 15.44 0.80 -13.05
N LEU A 44 14.31 1.35 -13.51
CA LEU A 44 14.30 2.52 -14.40
C LEU A 44 14.37 3.85 -13.64
N ALA A 45 13.93 3.93 -12.39
CA ALA A 45 13.91 5.17 -11.61
C ALA A 45 15.28 5.88 -11.51
N PRO A 46 16.44 5.19 -11.37
CA PRO A 46 17.76 5.80 -11.43
C PRO A 46 18.14 6.33 -12.83
N MET A 47 17.63 5.72 -13.91
CA MET A 47 17.97 6.05 -15.29
C MET A 47 17.22 7.30 -15.81
N ILE A 48 16.11 7.67 -15.17
CA ILE A 48 15.29 8.83 -15.57
C ILE A 48 15.97 10.12 -15.08
N LYS A 49 16.67 10.80 -15.99
CA LYS A 49 17.38 12.07 -15.71
C LYS A 49 16.47 13.28 -15.46
N LYS A 50 15.25 13.32 -16.04
CA LYS A 50 14.30 14.44 -15.92
C LYS A 50 13.09 14.09 -15.04
N LYS A 51 13.34 13.70 -13.79
CA LYS A 51 12.29 13.27 -12.84
C LYS A 51 11.16 14.31 -12.69
N GLU A 52 11.51 15.59 -12.67
CA GLU A 52 10.55 16.70 -12.54
C GLU A 52 9.53 16.78 -13.69
N THR A 53 9.90 16.36 -14.90
CA THR A 53 8.99 16.37 -16.06
C THR A 53 7.91 15.29 -15.95
N PHE A 54 8.19 14.19 -15.24
CA PHE A 54 7.27 13.06 -15.08
C PHE A 54 6.53 13.08 -13.74
N ALA A 55 7.11 13.72 -12.71
CA ALA A 55 6.58 13.76 -11.35
C ALA A 55 5.10 14.19 -11.26
N PRO A 56 4.61 15.22 -11.99
CA PRO A 56 3.20 15.59 -11.96
C PRO A 56 2.26 14.46 -12.42
N GLY A 57 2.63 13.75 -13.48
CA GLY A 57 1.83 12.64 -14.02
C GLY A 57 1.90 11.38 -13.17
N ILE A 58 3.06 11.08 -12.59
CA ILE A 58 3.21 9.96 -11.63
C ILE A 58 2.36 10.22 -10.39
N LYS A 59 2.42 11.44 -9.82
CA LYS A 59 1.60 11.85 -8.67
C LYS A 59 0.11 11.84 -8.99
N PHE A 60 -0.27 12.23 -10.20
CA PHE A 60 -1.66 12.15 -10.66
C PHE A 60 -2.13 10.69 -10.71
N THR A 61 -1.31 9.79 -11.26
CA THR A 61 -1.62 8.36 -11.35
C THR A 61 -1.73 7.72 -9.97
N SER A 62 -0.73 7.93 -9.10
CA SER A 62 -0.68 7.30 -7.77
C SER A 62 -1.74 7.82 -6.80
N LYS A 63 -2.23 9.06 -6.98
CA LYS A 63 -3.29 9.63 -6.14
C LYS A 63 -4.68 9.52 -6.78
N LYS A 64 -4.88 10.14 -7.94
CA LYS A 64 -6.22 10.30 -8.53
C LYS A 64 -6.70 9.04 -9.23
N ILE A 65 -5.87 8.43 -10.09
CA ILE A 65 -6.26 7.22 -10.80
C ILE A 65 -6.48 6.07 -9.81
N LEU A 66 -5.58 5.91 -8.83
CA LEU A 66 -5.76 4.91 -7.77
C LEU A 66 -7.04 5.14 -6.96
N GLN A 67 -7.33 6.38 -6.54
CA GLN A 67 -8.59 6.69 -5.84
C GLN A 67 -9.82 6.36 -6.67
N TYR A 68 -9.85 6.73 -7.95
CA TYR A 68 -10.97 6.38 -8.83
C TYR A 68 -11.10 4.86 -9.02
N ALA A 69 -10.00 4.14 -9.13
CA ALA A 69 -10.01 2.68 -9.20
C ALA A 69 -10.63 2.06 -7.93
N VAL A 70 -10.26 2.56 -6.74
CA VAL A 70 -10.84 2.09 -5.46
C VAL A 70 -12.33 2.44 -5.36
N ILE A 71 -12.76 3.63 -5.81
CA ILE A 71 -14.18 4.01 -5.83
C ILE A 71 -14.98 3.09 -6.76
N LEU A 72 -14.47 2.83 -7.96
CA LEU A 72 -15.11 1.92 -8.92
C LEU A 72 -15.14 0.48 -8.42
N LEU A 73 -14.08 0.03 -7.74
CA LEU A 73 -14.06 -1.26 -7.06
C LEU A 73 -15.15 -1.32 -5.99
N GLY A 74 -15.32 -0.24 -5.21
CA GLY A 74 -16.39 -0.07 -4.22
C GLY A 74 -17.79 -0.29 -4.80
N PHE A 75 -18.08 0.24 -5.99
CA PHE A 75 -19.36 0.01 -6.68
C PHE A 75 -19.56 -1.44 -7.16
N GLY A 76 -18.48 -2.22 -7.31
CA GLY A 76 -18.54 -3.63 -7.68
C GLY A 76 -18.69 -4.59 -6.50
N MET A 77 -18.51 -4.13 -5.26
CA MET A 77 -18.52 -4.99 -4.07
C MET A 77 -19.92 -5.15 -3.46
N ASN A 78 -20.20 -6.32 -2.91
CA ASN A 78 -21.41 -6.57 -2.12
C ASN A 78 -21.30 -5.87 -0.75
N LEU A 79 -22.27 -5.02 -0.43
CA LEU A 79 -22.31 -4.23 0.82
C LEU A 79 -22.32 -5.09 2.09
N GLU A 80 -22.94 -6.27 2.04
CA GLU A 80 -22.97 -7.22 3.14
C GLU A 80 -21.58 -7.80 3.43
N VAL A 81 -20.85 -8.18 2.37
CA VAL A 81 -19.45 -8.65 2.47
C VAL A 81 -18.54 -7.57 3.03
N VAL A 82 -18.76 -6.31 2.63
CA VAL A 82 -18.00 -5.16 3.15
C VAL A 82 -18.25 -4.99 4.65
N LEU A 83 -19.51 -5.04 5.08
CA LEU A 83 -19.87 -4.92 6.50
C LEU A 83 -19.33 -6.08 7.34
N GLU A 84 -19.42 -7.32 6.85
CA GLU A 84 -18.93 -8.49 7.55
C GLU A 84 -17.41 -8.46 7.70
N THR A 85 -16.70 -8.19 6.60
CA THR A 85 -15.22 -8.08 6.59
C THR A 85 -14.75 -6.93 7.47
N GLY A 86 -15.45 -5.79 7.45
CA GLY A 86 -15.18 -4.65 8.32
C GLY A 86 -15.34 -5.01 9.81
N LYS A 87 -16.41 -5.70 10.18
CA LYS A 87 -16.65 -6.15 11.57
C LYS A 87 -15.59 -7.15 12.03
N GLN A 88 -15.23 -8.12 11.19
CA GLN A 88 -14.21 -9.12 11.50
C GLN A 88 -12.82 -8.50 11.64
N SER A 89 -12.48 -7.53 10.80
CA SER A 89 -11.16 -6.89 10.81
C SER A 89 -11.00 -5.84 11.91
N LEU A 90 -12.07 -5.23 12.40
CA LEU A 90 -11.99 -4.15 13.38
C LEU A 90 -11.26 -4.56 14.69
N PRO A 91 -11.56 -5.69 15.35
CA PRO A 91 -10.79 -6.13 16.53
C PRO A 91 -9.32 -6.38 16.22
N ILE A 92 -9.03 -6.96 15.05
CA ILE A 92 -7.66 -7.24 14.60
C ILE A 92 -6.91 -5.91 14.40
N ILE A 93 -7.55 -4.92 13.79
CA ILE A 93 -6.99 -3.58 13.57
C ILE A 93 -6.68 -2.91 14.92
N LEU A 94 -7.61 -2.94 15.89
CA LEU A 94 -7.40 -2.33 17.20
C LEU A 94 -6.23 -2.99 17.95
N CYS A 95 -6.18 -4.32 17.96
CA CYS A 95 -5.09 -5.06 18.59
C CYS A 95 -3.74 -4.78 17.89
N THR A 96 -3.70 -4.84 16.55
CA THR A 96 -2.45 -4.64 15.79
C THR A 96 -1.93 -3.22 15.91
N ILE A 97 -2.78 -2.20 15.85
CA ILE A 97 -2.40 -0.80 16.08
C ILE A 97 -1.87 -0.63 17.51
N GLY A 98 -2.61 -1.11 18.52
CA GLY A 98 -2.22 -1.00 19.92
C GLY A 98 -0.87 -1.67 20.20
N THR A 99 -0.70 -2.92 19.77
CA THR A 99 0.55 -3.66 19.92
C THR A 99 1.70 -2.99 19.17
N SER A 100 1.47 -2.54 17.92
CA SER A 100 2.49 -1.87 17.11
C SER A 100 2.99 -0.58 17.76
N LEU A 101 2.08 0.27 18.29
CA LEU A 101 2.46 1.50 18.99
C LEU A 101 3.23 1.23 20.29
N ILE A 102 2.81 0.22 21.06
CA ILE A 102 3.53 -0.18 22.29
C ILE A 102 4.95 -0.64 21.94
N ILE A 103 5.10 -1.51 20.93
CA ILE A 103 6.40 -2.01 20.49
C ILE A 103 7.26 -0.85 19.97
N ALA A 104 6.70 0.05 19.16
CA ALA A 104 7.41 1.22 18.65
C ALA A 104 7.93 2.11 19.78
N TYR A 105 7.12 2.33 20.82
CA TYR A 105 7.53 3.10 22.01
C TYR A 105 8.65 2.41 22.81
N ILE A 106 8.55 1.09 23.00
CA ILE A 106 9.60 0.32 23.69
C ILE A 106 10.91 0.36 22.90
N LEU A 107 10.86 0.14 21.58
CA LEU A 107 12.03 0.16 20.70
C LEU A 107 12.67 1.55 20.63
N HIS A 108 11.87 2.61 20.58
CA HIS A 108 12.35 3.99 20.66
C HIS A 108 13.22 4.19 21.91
N ARG A 109 12.71 3.76 23.07
CA ARG A 109 13.38 3.91 24.36
C ARG A 109 14.61 3.02 24.50
N ALA A 110 14.59 1.82 23.92
CA ALA A 110 15.71 0.89 23.96
C ALA A 110 16.86 1.30 23.03
N MET A 111 16.55 1.77 21.81
CA MET A 111 17.53 2.05 20.76
C MET A 111 17.98 3.52 20.68
N HIS A 112 17.46 4.41 21.53
CA HIS A 112 17.83 5.84 21.58
C HIS A 112 17.69 6.57 20.22
N ILE A 113 16.66 6.21 19.46
CA ILE A 113 16.35 6.82 18.15
C ILE A 113 15.76 8.22 18.37
N PRO A 114 16.00 9.22 17.48
CA PRO A 114 15.34 10.53 17.55
C PRO A 114 13.82 10.42 17.71
N GLY A 115 13.26 11.21 18.63
CA GLY A 115 11.85 11.11 19.05
C GLY A 115 10.85 11.33 17.91
N ASN A 116 11.09 12.33 17.06
CA ASN A 116 10.19 12.67 15.96
C ASN A 116 10.16 11.57 14.90
N ILE A 117 11.31 11.15 14.38
CA ILE A 117 11.40 10.06 13.40
C ILE A 117 10.77 8.77 13.95
N SER A 118 11.06 8.42 15.21
CA SER A 118 10.50 7.22 15.82
C SER A 118 8.98 7.30 15.96
N THR A 119 8.45 8.46 16.31
CA THR A 119 7.01 8.70 16.41
C THR A 119 6.35 8.64 15.03
N LEU A 120 6.93 9.30 14.02
CA LEU A 120 6.41 9.29 12.65
C LEU A 120 6.42 7.89 12.04
N VAL A 121 7.50 7.13 12.22
CA VAL A 121 7.59 5.74 11.74
C VAL A 121 6.61 4.85 12.50
N GLY A 122 6.48 5.00 13.82
CA GLY A 122 5.55 4.23 14.65
C GLY A 122 4.09 4.48 14.29
N VAL A 123 3.68 5.74 14.19
CA VAL A 123 2.31 6.14 13.84
C VAL A 123 2.00 5.83 12.38
N GLY A 124 2.93 6.14 11.47
CA GLY A 124 2.84 5.81 10.06
C GLY A 124 2.69 4.31 9.82
N SER A 125 3.50 3.49 10.48
CA SER A 125 3.44 2.03 10.32
C SER A 125 2.21 1.40 10.97
N SER A 126 1.67 2.00 12.02
CA SER A 126 0.50 1.43 12.69
C SER A 126 -0.80 1.69 11.91
N ILE A 127 -0.97 2.86 11.30
CA ILE A 127 -2.29 3.29 10.80
C ILE A 127 -2.43 3.19 9.28
N CYS A 128 -1.70 3.98 8.49
CA CYS A 128 -1.95 4.08 7.04
C CYS A 128 -0.77 4.64 6.23
N GLY A 129 0.44 4.56 6.78
CA GLY A 129 1.65 5.06 6.14
C GLY A 129 1.68 6.58 6.06
N GLY A 130 1.80 7.11 4.84
CA GLY A 130 2.06 8.53 4.59
C GLY A 130 0.96 9.48 5.07
N SER A 131 -0.31 9.07 5.05
CA SER A 131 -1.40 9.94 5.52
C SER A 131 -1.36 10.17 7.03
N ALA A 132 -0.95 9.16 7.80
CA ALA A 132 -0.76 9.27 9.24
C ALA A 132 0.45 10.16 9.56
N ILE A 133 1.58 10.00 8.83
CA ILE A 133 2.73 10.90 8.95
C ILE A 133 2.32 12.35 8.68
N ALA A 134 1.56 12.61 7.61
CA ALA A 134 1.12 13.96 7.26
C ALA A 134 0.19 14.59 8.32
N ALA A 135 -0.58 13.78 9.04
CA ALA A 135 -1.44 14.24 10.13
C ALA A 135 -0.65 14.49 11.43
N THR A 136 0.36 13.67 11.72
CA THR A 136 1.15 13.75 12.96
C THR A 136 2.28 14.76 12.89
N ALA A 137 2.91 14.98 11.73
CA ALA A 137 4.07 15.85 11.59
C ALA A 137 3.86 17.27 12.15
N PRO A 138 2.73 17.97 11.91
CA PRO A 138 2.50 19.30 12.49
C PRO A 138 2.28 19.30 14.01
N VAL A 139 1.86 18.16 14.57
CA VAL A 139 1.54 18.04 16.01
C VAL A 139 2.82 17.91 16.85
N ILE A 140 3.86 17.30 16.28
CA ILE A 140 5.15 17.07 16.94
C ILE A 140 6.26 18.01 16.43
N ASP A 141 5.90 19.00 15.61
CA ASP A 141 6.82 19.96 14.98
C ASP A 141 8.00 19.27 14.25
N ALA A 142 7.68 18.22 13.48
CA ALA A 142 8.68 17.49 12.70
C ALA A 142 9.06 18.27 11.43
N ASP A 143 10.36 18.26 11.12
CA ASP A 143 10.87 18.91 9.92
C ASP A 143 10.65 18.06 8.64
N ASP A 144 10.86 18.69 7.47
CA ASP A 144 10.67 18.05 6.18
C ASP A 144 11.65 16.86 5.95
N GLU A 145 12.83 16.88 6.58
CA GLU A 145 13.84 15.83 6.45
C GLU A 145 13.43 14.59 7.25
N GLU A 146 12.94 14.78 8.49
CA GLU A 146 12.37 13.74 9.35
C GLU A 146 11.13 13.10 8.70
N VAL A 147 10.25 13.93 8.12
CA VAL A 147 9.08 13.46 7.36
C VAL A 147 9.52 12.66 6.14
N ALA A 148 10.46 13.17 5.34
CA ALA A 148 10.97 12.46 4.17
C ALA A 148 11.63 11.13 4.53
N GLN A 149 12.40 11.09 5.62
CA GLN A 149 13.05 9.88 6.12
C GLN A 149 12.03 8.85 6.58
N ALA A 150 11.04 9.24 7.38
CA ALA A 150 9.99 8.35 7.86
C ALA A 150 9.17 7.78 6.69
N ILE A 151 8.77 8.63 5.74
CA ILE A 151 8.05 8.21 4.53
C ILE A 151 8.90 7.21 3.72
N SER A 152 10.19 7.48 3.54
CA SER A 152 11.08 6.62 2.76
C SER A 152 11.22 5.22 3.35
N VAL A 153 11.40 5.12 4.67
CA VAL A 153 11.49 3.84 5.38
C VAL A 153 10.19 3.06 5.26
N ILE A 154 9.03 3.71 5.46
CA ILE A 154 7.73 3.05 5.32
C ILE A 154 7.49 2.55 3.90
N PHE A 155 7.81 3.36 2.88
CA PHE A 155 7.67 2.94 1.49
C PHE A 155 8.56 1.74 1.16
N LEU A 156 9.81 1.74 1.64
CA LEU A 156 10.72 0.61 1.46
C LEU A 156 10.12 -0.68 2.01
N PHE A 157 9.66 -0.68 3.27
CA PHE A 157 9.07 -1.87 3.88
C PHE A 157 7.75 -2.28 3.23
N ASN A 158 6.93 -1.33 2.76
CA ASN A 158 5.71 -1.65 2.02
C ASN A 158 5.98 -2.32 0.68
N ILE A 159 7.02 -1.88 -0.05
CA ILE A 159 7.46 -2.54 -1.28
C ILE A 159 7.93 -3.96 -0.96
N LEU A 160 8.78 -4.13 0.06
CA LEU A 160 9.23 -5.45 0.49
C LEU A 160 8.05 -6.35 0.88
N ALA A 161 7.09 -5.82 1.65
CA ALA A 161 5.89 -6.54 2.03
C ALA A 161 5.07 -6.96 0.80
N ALA A 162 4.89 -6.09 -0.19
CA ALA A 162 4.16 -6.41 -1.41
C ALA A 162 4.81 -7.56 -2.22
N LEU A 163 6.13 -7.69 -2.15
CA LEU A 163 6.89 -8.77 -2.81
C LEU A 163 6.93 -10.06 -1.99
N ILE A 164 7.11 -9.95 -0.66
CA ILE A 164 7.37 -11.09 0.22
C ILE A 164 6.07 -11.73 0.70
N PHE A 165 5.05 -10.94 1.01
CA PHE A 165 3.84 -11.44 1.67
C PHE A 165 3.08 -12.49 0.85
N PRO A 166 2.93 -12.38 -0.48
CA PRO A 166 2.27 -13.43 -1.25
C PRO A 166 2.98 -14.79 -1.15
N VAL A 167 4.32 -14.80 -1.13
CA VAL A 167 5.11 -16.03 -0.96
C VAL A 167 4.98 -16.54 0.48
N LEU A 168 5.09 -15.64 1.46
CA LEU A 168 4.94 -15.96 2.87
C LEU A 168 3.56 -16.54 3.20
N GLY A 169 2.49 -15.96 2.66
CA GLY A 169 1.12 -16.45 2.87
C GLY A 169 0.92 -17.86 2.30
N GLY A 170 1.54 -18.15 1.15
CA GLY A 170 1.56 -19.50 0.59
C GLY A 170 2.31 -20.49 1.49
N ALA A 171 3.47 -20.10 2.01
CA ALA A 171 4.26 -20.91 2.93
C ALA A 171 3.57 -21.15 4.29
N LEU A 172 2.80 -20.17 4.77
CA LEU A 172 1.98 -20.28 5.98
C LEU A 172 0.71 -21.12 5.78
N GLY A 173 0.43 -21.56 4.55
CA GLY A 173 -0.72 -22.41 4.24
C GLY A 173 -2.05 -21.67 4.23
N PHE A 174 -2.06 -20.36 3.93
CA PHE A 174 -3.33 -19.64 3.76
C PHE A 174 -4.16 -20.23 2.64
N SER A 175 -5.49 -20.17 2.81
CA SER A 175 -6.43 -20.69 1.83
C SER A 175 -6.21 -20.05 0.46
N THR A 176 -5.90 -20.88 -0.53
CA THR A 176 -5.67 -20.49 -1.92
C THR A 176 -6.95 -20.50 -2.74
N THR A 177 -8.10 -20.85 -2.15
CA THR A 177 -9.40 -20.98 -2.83
C THR A 177 -10.38 -19.85 -2.56
N SER A 178 -10.27 -19.17 -1.41
CA SER A 178 -11.16 -18.04 -1.05
C SER A 178 -10.48 -16.68 -1.04
N GLY A 179 -9.14 -16.62 -0.90
CA GLY A 179 -8.40 -15.37 -0.80
C GLY A 179 -8.64 -14.56 0.48
N GLU A 180 -9.56 -15.00 1.34
CA GLU A 180 -10.03 -14.24 2.50
C GLU A 180 -8.94 -14.06 3.56
N ALA A 181 -8.29 -15.14 3.97
CA ALA A 181 -7.26 -15.11 5.00
C ALA A 181 -6.08 -14.22 4.58
N PHE A 182 -5.61 -14.37 3.34
CA PHE A 182 -4.54 -13.53 2.81
C PHE A 182 -5.01 -12.08 2.60
N GLY A 183 -6.26 -11.86 2.18
CA GLY A 183 -6.83 -10.52 2.03
C GLY A 183 -6.88 -9.75 3.36
N ILE A 184 -7.32 -10.40 4.44
CA ILE A 184 -7.31 -9.81 5.79
C ILE A 184 -5.87 -9.56 6.26
N PHE A 185 -4.97 -10.53 6.06
CA PHE A 185 -3.56 -10.39 6.42
C PHE A 185 -2.88 -9.23 5.67
N ALA A 186 -2.98 -9.19 4.34
CA ALA A 186 -2.39 -8.12 3.54
C ALA A 186 -3.03 -6.75 3.87
N GLY A 187 -4.35 -6.71 4.04
CA GLY A 187 -5.13 -5.54 4.46
C GLY A 187 -4.68 -4.93 5.77
N THR A 188 -4.33 -5.79 6.73
CA THR A 188 -3.89 -5.39 8.08
C THR A 188 -2.40 -5.14 8.19
N ALA A 189 -1.55 -5.88 7.49
CA ALA A 189 -0.10 -5.86 7.66
C ALA A 189 0.63 -4.89 6.72
N VAL A 190 0.14 -4.70 5.49
CA VAL A 190 0.74 -3.73 4.56
C VAL A 190 0.21 -2.35 4.91
N ASN A 191 1.04 -1.29 4.86
CA ASN A 191 0.69 0.02 5.42
C ASN A 191 0.21 1.07 4.43
N ASP A 192 0.60 0.94 3.18
CA ASP A 192 0.14 1.79 2.09
C ASP A 192 -0.94 1.12 1.23
N THR A 193 -1.86 1.92 0.69
CA THR A 193 -2.99 1.43 -0.13
C THR A 193 -2.51 0.86 -1.46
N SER A 194 -1.53 1.50 -2.12
CA SER A 194 -1.03 1.01 -3.41
C SER A 194 -0.29 -0.33 -3.26
N SER A 195 0.47 -0.49 -2.17
CA SER A 195 1.23 -1.72 -1.90
C SER A 195 0.33 -2.88 -1.49
N VAL A 196 -0.75 -2.63 -0.75
CA VAL A 196 -1.72 -3.69 -0.42
C VAL A 196 -2.49 -4.16 -1.66
N THR A 197 -2.89 -3.22 -2.53
CA THR A 197 -3.51 -3.56 -3.82
C THR A 197 -2.57 -4.41 -4.66
N ALA A 198 -1.27 -4.07 -4.70
CA ALA A 198 -0.27 -4.86 -5.41
C ALA A 198 -0.12 -6.27 -4.84
N ALA A 199 -0.01 -6.42 -3.52
CA ALA A 199 0.10 -7.72 -2.85
C ALA A 199 -1.13 -8.61 -3.10
N ALA A 200 -2.33 -8.05 -2.90
CA ALA A 200 -3.59 -8.78 -3.03
C ALA A 200 -3.89 -9.18 -4.48
N SER A 201 -3.68 -8.27 -5.44
CA SER A 201 -3.87 -8.60 -6.87
C SER A 201 -2.81 -9.59 -7.39
N THR A 202 -1.61 -9.59 -6.81
CA THR A 202 -0.60 -10.62 -7.09
C THR A 202 -1.09 -11.98 -6.61
N TRP A 203 -1.61 -12.08 -5.38
CA TRP A 203 -2.20 -13.31 -4.86
C TRP A 203 -3.38 -13.80 -5.71
N ASP A 204 -4.29 -12.91 -6.09
CA ASP A 204 -5.41 -13.25 -6.98
C ASP A 204 -4.94 -13.78 -8.34
N SER A 205 -3.81 -13.26 -8.84
CA SER A 205 -3.19 -13.73 -10.10
C SER A 205 -2.55 -15.11 -9.95
N ILE A 206 -1.86 -15.37 -8.83
CA ILE A 206 -1.20 -16.64 -8.54
C ILE A 206 -2.21 -17.78 -8.44
N TYR A 207 -3.35 -17.53 -7.78
CA TYR A 207 -4.35 -18.56 -7.46
C TYR A 207 -5.65 -18.45 -8.28
N HIS A 208 -5.68 -17.60 -9.30
CA HIS A 208 -6.82 -17.41 -10.20
C HIS A 208 -8.15 -17.08 -9.49
N LEU A 209 -8.09 -16.21 -8.49
CA LEU A 209 -9.23 -15.87 -7.63
C LEU A 209 -10.06 -14.67 -8.14
N GLY A 210 -9.66 -14.06 -9.26
CA GLY A 210 -10.32 -12.89 -9.81
C GLY A 210 -9.97 -11.62 -9.02
N SER A 211 -10.91 -11.13 -8.21
CA SER A 211 -10.72 -9.97 -7.32
C SER A 211 -10.99 -10.29 -5.85
N GLN A 212 -11.24 -11.55 -5.48
CA GLN A 212 -11.71 -11.90 -4.14
C GLN A 212 -10.77 -11.43 -3.03
N THR A 213 -9.46 -11.64 -3.21
CA THR A 213 -8.46 -11.21 -2.23
C THR A 213 -8.34 -9.69 -2.21
N LEU A 214 -8.33 -9.07 -3.39
CA LEU A 214 -8.23 -7.63 -3.55
C LEU A 214 -9.41 -6.91 -2.86
N ASP A 215 -10.63 -7.38 -3.06
CA ASP A 215 -11.86 -6.81 -2.49
C ASP A 215 -11.80 -6.85 -0.95
N LYS A 216 -11.37 -7.99 -0.39
CA LYS A 216 -11.18 -8.18 1.05
C LYS A 216 -10.07 -7.26 1.59
N ALA A 217 -8.90 -7.24 0.96
CA ALA A 217 -7.77 -6.46 1.41
C ALA A 217 -8.03 -4.95 1.38
N VAL A 218 -8.67 -4.46 0.31
CA VAL A 218 -9.06 -3.04 0.18
C VAL A 218 -10.12 -2.69 1.21
N THR A 219 -11.10 -3.56 1.46
CA THR A 219 -12.11 -3.33 2.51
C THR A 219 -11.46 -3.15 3.87
N VAL A 220 -10.63 -4.10 4.30
CA VAL A 220 -9.90 -4.03 5.58
C VAL A 220 -9.06 -2.75 5.65
N LYS A 221 -8.40 -2.38 4.56
CA LYS A 221 -7.56 -1.19 4.49
C LYS A 221 -8.34 0.11 4.64
N LEU A 222 -9.48 0.22 3.97
CA LEU A 222 -10.36 1.38 4.08
C LEU A 222 -10.94 1.47 5.48
N THR A 223 -11.37 0.36 6.08
CA THR A 223 -11.82 0.31 7.48
C THR A 223 -10.73 0.81 8.43
N ARG A 224 -9.46 0.41 8.22
CA ARG A 224 -8.32 0.91 9.01
C ARG A 224 -8.07 2.41 8.84
N THR A 225 -8.30 2.93 7.63
CA THR A 225 -8.14 4.37 7.33
C THR A 225 -9.21 5.22 8.02
N LEU A 226 -10.41 4.67 8.27
CA LEU A 226 -11.44 5.35 9.04
C LEU A 226 -11.01 5.66 10.49
N ALA A 227 -10.06 4.90 11.06
CA ALA A 227 -9.50 5.19 12.38
C ALA A 227 -8.68 6.49 12.45
N ILE A 228 -8.46 7.17 11.32
CA ILE A 228 -7.86 8.51 11.24
C ILE A 228 -8.92 9.61 11.44
N ILE A 229 -10.18 9.32 11.14
CA ILE A 229 -11.27 10.29 11.26
C ILE A 229 -11.44 10.60 12.76
N PRO A 230 -11.38 11.88 13.17
CA PRO A 230 -11.49 12.27 14.58
C PRO A 230 -12.84 11.91 15.21
#